data_AF-A0A126RMG3-F1
#
_entry.id   AF-A0A126RMG3-F1
#
_cell.length_a   1.000
_cell.length_b   1.000
_cell.length_c   1.000
_cell.angle_alpha   90.00
_cell.angle_beta   90.00
_cell.angle_gamma   90.00
#
_symmetry.space_group_name_H-M   'P 1'
#
loop_
_entity.id
_entity.type
_entity.pdbx_description
1 polymer ?
#
loop_
_entity_poly.entity_id
_entity_poly.type
_entity_poly.pdbx_seq_one_letter_code
_entity_poly.pdbx_strand_id
1 'polypeptide(L)'
;MDDFEDNFSTIFSAPICPTCATSFDSDQYDDVDDCARCSNCGTTYKIPDDCRPLHPEDNAEHAFLETAQSVALDQFRADAKRVSEAMMRQTAGGTYEMYERWFTEALEPYLDDLDPALRHHAIAIARDLGYIDDPDVIAAGFGPGLCSISGIEEHYCHCGRHE
;
A
#
# COMPACT_ATOMS: atom_id res chain seq x y z
N MET A 1 -4.90 14.39 -4.94
CA MET A 1 -5.55 15.00 -6.11
C MET A 1 -5.27 14.03 -7.26
N ASP A 2 -5.81 12.82 -7.13
CA ASP A 2 -5.34 11.60 -7.83
C ASP A 2 -6.51 10.90 -8.54
N ASP A 3 -7.61 11.62 -8.77
CA ASP A 3 -8.85 11.07 -9.35
C ASP A 3 -8.88 11.19 -10.89
N PHE A 4 -7.87 11.84 -11.48
CA PHE A 4 -7.88 12.17 -12.92
C PHE A 4 -7.16 11.16 -13.80
N GLU A 5 -6.20 10.39 -13.28
CA GLU A 5 -5.40 9.46 -14.10
C GLU A 5 -6.07 8.08 -14.27
N ASP A 6 -6.89 7.66 -13.31
CA ASP A 6 -7.68 6.40 -13.39
C ASP A 6 -8.81 6.49 -14.45
N ASN A 7 -9.32 7.70 -14.67
CA ASN A 7 -10.42 7.95 -15.59
C ASN A 7 -10.01 7.77 -17.07
N PHE A 8 -8.77 8.14 -17.45
CA PHE A 8 -8.35 8.05 -18.86
C PHE A 8 -8.15 6.60 -19.33
N SER A 9 -7.56 5.72 -18.52
CA SER A 9 -7.38 4.30 -18.88
C SER A 9 -8.72 3.56 -19.01
N THR A 10 -9.71 3.97 -18.24
CA THR A 10 -11.08 3.43 -18.25
C THR A 10 -11.85 3.86 -19.51
N ILE A 11 -11.66 5.10 -19.97
CA ILE A 11 -12.32 5.63 -21.19
C ILE A 11 -11.86 4.91 -22.47
N PHE A 12 -10.58 4.50 -22.56
CA PHE A 12 -10.06 3.80 -23.74
C PHE A 12 -10.31 2.28 -23.75
N SER A 13 -10.69 1.70 -22.61
CA SER A 13 -10.97 0.27 -22.46
C SER A 13 -12.47 -0.04 -22.39
N ALA A 14 -13.31 0.98 -22.23
CA ALA A 14 -14.75 0.83 -22.16
C ALA A 14 -15.31 0.29 -23.50
N PRO A 15 -16.26 -0.66 -23.46
CA PRO A 15 -16.89 -1.16 -24.67
C PRO A 15 -17.61 -0.02 -25.41
N ILE A 16 -17.64 -0.10 -26.73
CA ILE A 16 -18.35 0.87 -27.57
C ILE A 16 -19.48 0.19 -28.32
N CYS A 17 -20.56 0.92 -28.55
CA CYS A 17 -21.65 0.41 -29.35
C CYS A 17 -21.15 0.06 -30.77
N PRO A 18 -21.35 -1.17 -31.25
CA PRO A 18 -20.87 -1.60 -32.57
C PRO A 18 -21.54 -0.85 -33.73
N THR A 19 -22.69 -0.22 -33.49
CA THR A 19 -23.50 0.45 -34.52
C THR A 19 -23.14 1.92 -34.69
N CYS A 20 -22.91 2.65 -33.60
CA CYS A 20 -22.74 4.10 -33.63
C CYS A 20 -21.50 4.60 -32.88
N ALA A 21 -20.65 3.68 -32.41
CA ALA A 21 -19.41 3.97 -31.67
C ALA A 21 -19.61 4.86 -30.44
N THR A 22 -20.83 4.96 -29.92
CA THR A 22 -21.12 5.64 -28.66
C THR A 22 -20.55 4.82 -27.52
N SER A 23 -19.90 5.47 -26.56
CA SER A 23 -19.36 4.84 -25.36
C SER A 23 -20.44 4.09 -24.60
N PHE A 24 -20.08 2.93 -24.06
CA PHE A 24 -20.94 2.18 -23.15
C PHE A 24 -21.27 3.00 -21.91
N ASP A 25 -22.51 2.85 -21.47
CA ASP A 25 -23.06 3.44 -20.26
C ASP A 25 -23.60 2.30 -19.40
N SER A 26 -23.08 2.17 -18.19
CA SER A 26 -23.40 1.07 -17.29
C SER A 26 -24.85 1.10 -16.78
N ASP A 27 -25.51 2.25 -16.79
CA ASP A 27 -26.92 2.40 -16.39
C ASP A 27 -27.87 1.75 -17.42
N GLN A 28 -27.37 1.52 -18.65
CA GLN A 28 -28.12 0.90 -19.74
C GLN A 28 -27.79 -0.58 -19.93
N TYR A 29 -27.13 -1.21 -18.94
CA TYR A 29 -26.91 -2.64 -18.91
C TYR A 29 -28.13 -3.36 -18.33
N ASP A 30 -28.58 -4.42 -19.00
CA ASP A 30 -29.64 -5.30 -18.53
C ASP A 30 -29.01 -6.61 -18.02
N ASP A 31 -29.03 -6.80 -16.69
CA ASP A 31 -28.49 -7.99 -16.03
C ASP A 31 -29.29 -9.27 -16.32
N VAL A 32 -30.57 -9.14 -16.70
CA VAL A 32 -31.46 -10.28 -16.97
C VAL A 32 -31.19 -10.87 -18.35
N ASP A 33 -31.05 -10.00 -19.34
CA ASP A 33 -30.77 -10.39 -20.73
C ASP A 33 -29.27 -10.44 -21.05
N ASP A 34 -28.39 -10.03 -20.13
CA ASP A 34 -26.92 -10.00 -20.27
C ASP A 34 -26.49 -9.15 -21.49
N CYS A 35 -27.11 -7.98 -21.62
CA CYS A 35 -26.97 -7.12 -22.78
C CYS A 35 -26.86 -5.64 -22.40
N ALA A 36 -26.01 -4.89 -23.11
CA ALA A 36 -25.99 -3.43 -23.04
C ALA A 36 -26.92 -2.82 -24.09
N ARG A 37 -27.62 -1.75 -23.73
CA ARG A 37 -28.40 -0.94 -24.67
C ARG A 37 -27.69 0.39 -24.93
N CYS A 38 -27.50 0.75 -26.19
CA CYS A 38 -26.86 2.02 -26.53
C CYS A 38 -27.79 3.21 -26.26
N SER A 39 -27.33 4.19 -25.48
CA SER A 39 -28.09 5.41 -25.15
C SER A 39 -28.37 6.32 -26.36
N ASN A 40 -27.58 6.19 -27.44
CA ASN A 40 -27.70 7.03 -28.62
C ASN A 40 -28.54 6.39 -29.73
N CYS A 41 -28.26 5.12 -30.09
CA CYS A 41 -28.95 4.45 -31.19
C CYS A 41 -29.99 3.40 -30.73
N GLY A 42 -30.06 3.11 -29.43
CA GLY A 42 -30.97 2.12 -28.86
C GLY A 42 -30.65 0.66 -29.20
N THR A 43 -29.54 0.40 -29.91
CA THR A 43 -29.14 -0.97 -30.27
C THR A 43 -28.73 -1.74 -29.01
N THR A 44 -29.25 -2.95 -28.88
CA THR A 44 -28.82 -3.92 -27.86
C THR A 44 -27.63 -4.71 -28.37
N TYR A 45 -26.55 -4.80 -27.59
CA TYR A 45 -25.32 -5.50 -27.93
C TYR A 45 -24.70 -6.17 -26.70
N LYS A 46 -23.87 -7.18 -26.93
CA LYS A 46 -23.15 -7.86 -25.85
C LYS A 46 -21.85 -7.13 -25.55
N ILE A 47 -21.52 -7.03 -24.27
CA ILE A 47 -20.24 -6.52 -23.78
C ILE A 47 -19.36 -7.69 -23.31
N PRO A 48 -18.03 -7.53 -23.29
CA PRO A 48 -17.13 -8.52 -22.70
C PRO A 48 -17.43 -8.71 -21.21
N ASP A 49 -17.17 -9.91 -20.69
CA ASP A 49 -17.35 -10.27 -19.28
C ASP A 49 -16.58 -9.32 -18.33
N ASP A 50 -15.38 -8.92 -18.74
CA ASP A 50 -14.50 -7.96 -18.06
C ASP A 50 -15.09 -6.54 -17.95
N CYS A 51 -16.07 -6.20 -18.80
CA CYS A 51 -16.72 -4.89 -18.82
C CYS A 51 -18.13 -4.92 -18.22
N ARG A 52 -18.56 -6.08 -17.71
CA ARG A 52 -19.86 -6.24 -17.06
C ARG A 52 -19.86 -5.42 -15.77
N PRO A 53 -20.86 -4.53 -15.56
CA PRO A 53 -20.99 -3.87 -14.28
C PRO A 53 -21.17 -4.93 -13.19
N LEU A 54 -20.37 -4.82 -12.12
CA LEU A 54 -20.49 -5.70 -10.96
C LEU A 54 -21.91 -5.60 -10.39
N HIS A 55 -22.48 -6.74 -10.02
CA HIS A 55 -23.78 -6.77 -9.36
C HIS A 55 -23.69 -5.93 -8.07
N PRO A 56 -24.74 -5.19 -7.68
CA PRO A 56 -24.70 -4.27 -6.54
C PRO A 56 -24.27 -4.90 -5.22
N GLU A 57 -24.46 -6.22 -5.04
CA GLU A 57 -23.96 -6.95 -3.87
C GLU A 57 -22.44 -7.18 -3.92
N ASP A 58 -21.91 -7.66 -5.05
CA ASP A 58 -20.46 -7.82 -5.25
C ASP A 58 -19.71 -6.48 -5.17
N ASN A 59 -20.30 -5.40 -5.70
CA ASN A 59 -19.74 -4.06 -5.59
C ASN A 59 -19.67 -3.58 -4.14
N ALA A 60 -20.70 -3.88 -3.32
CA ALA A 60 -20.71 -3.52 -1.91
C ALA A 60 -19.66 -4.31 -1.09
N GLU A 61 -19.49 -5.59 -1.39
CA GLU A 61 -18.49 -6.46 -0.74
C GLU A 61 -17.05 -6.05 -1.13
N HIS A 62 -16.80 -5.78 -2.41
CA HIS A 62 -15.51 -5.28 -2.89
C HIS A 62 -15.18 -3.90 -2.31
N ALA A 63 -16.13 -2.96 -2.33
CA ALA A 63 -15.94 -1.63 -1.74
C ALA A 63 -15.68 -1.70 -0.23
N PHE A 64 -16.33 -2.62 0.49
CA PHE A 64 -16.10 -2.81 1.92
C PHE A 64 -14.69 -3.35 2.21
N LEU A 65 -14.20 -4.31 1.41
CA LEU A 65 -12.86 -4.86 1.53
C LEU A 65 -11.78 -3.81 1.18
N GLU A 66 -11.98 -3.03 0.11
CA GLU A 66 -11.07 -1.94 -0.27
C GLU A 66 -11.07 -0.82 0.79
N THR A 67 -12.22 -0.52 1.38
CA THR A 67 -12.34 0.43 2.49
C THR A 67 -11.63 -0.09 3.75
N ALA A 68 -11.74 -1.38 4.07
CA ALA A 68 -11.04 -1.96 5.21
C ALA A 68 -9.51 -1.97 5.02
N GLN A 69 -9.05 -2.31 3.81
CA GLN A 69 -7.63 -2.33 3.45
C GLN A 69 -7.00 -0.92 3.44
N SER A 70 -7.71 0.07 2.89
CA SER A 70 -7.29 1.47 2.92
C SER A 70 -7.23 2.03 4.35
N VAL A 71 -8.25 1.75 5.18
CA VAL A 71 -8.26 2.15 6.59
C VAL A 71 -7.09 1.51 7.36
N ALA A 72 -6.79 0.23 7.11
CA ALA A 72 -5.66 -0.45 7.74
C ALA A 72 -4.31 0.17 7.34
N LEU A 73 -4.13 0.56 6.07
CA LEU A 73 -2.93 1.25 5.60
C LEU A 73 -2.80 2.67 6.16
N ASP A 74 -3.89 3.42 6.27
CA ASP A 74 -3.87 4.75 6.90
C ASP A 74 -3.52 4.65 8.40
N GLN A 75 -4.07 3.66 9.09
CA GLN A 75 -3.73 3.38 10.48
C GLN A 75 -2.24 3.00 10.60
N PHE A 76 -1.74 2.11 9.75
CA PHE A 76 -0.32 1.76 9.70
C PHE A 76 0.56 3.00 9.47
N ARG A 77 0.19 3.89 8.54
CA ARG A 77 0.93 5.14 8.29
C ARG A 77 0.99 6.02 9.52
N ALA A 78 -0.11 6.16 10.25
CA ALA A 78 -0.15 6.93 11.50
C ALA A 78 0.75 6.30 12.57
N ASP A 79 0.73 4.98 12.70
CA ASP A 79 1.56 4.26 13.67
C ASP A 79 3.04 4.32 13.31
N ALA A 80 3.40 4.09 12.04
CA ALA A 80 4.77 4.19 11.56
C ALA A 80 5.34 5.60 11.81
N LYS A 81 4.55 6.65 11.55
CA LYS A 81 4.94 8.03 11.86
C LYS A 81 5.13 8.25 13.36
N ARG A 82 4.22 7.75 14.19
CA ARG A 82 4.32 7.86 15.67
C ARG A 82 5.58 7.16 16.20
N VAL A 83 5.89 5.97 15.68
CA VAL A 83 7.11 5.23 16.01
C VAL A 83 8.35 5.99 15.56
N SER A 84 8.35 6.51 14.33
CA SER A 84 9.42 7.36 13.79
C SER A 84 9.70 8.57 14.69
N GLU A 85 8.68 9.34 15.05
CA GLU A 85 8.81 10.52 15.92
C GLU A 85 9.26 10.16 17.35
N ALA A 86 8.87 8.98 17.85
CA ALA A 86 9.37 8.48 19.12
C ALA A 86 10.86 8.11 19.03
N MET A 87 11.25 7.42 17.96
CA MET A 87 12.63 7.03 17.72
C MET A 87 13.54 8.23 17.52
N MET A 88 13.16 9.23 16.70
CA MET A 88 13.93 10.46 16.53
C MET A 88 14.21 11.18 17.85
N ARG A 89 13.26 11.16 18.79
CA ARG A 89 13.46 11.74 20.13
C ARG A 89 14.38 10.90 20.99
N GLN A 90 14.29 9.57 20.89
CA GLN A 90 15.11 8.64 21.66
C GLN A 90 16.55 8.60 21.16
N THR A 91 16.76 8.71 19.85
CA THR A 91 18.06 8.75 19.19
C THR A 91 18.61 10.17 19.04
N ALA A 92 18.00 11.17 19.69
CA ALA A 92 18.47 12.54 19.63
C ALA A 92 19.92 12.64 20.12
N GLY A 93 20.83 13.06 19.22
CA GLY A 93 22.27 13.12 19.47
C GLY A 93 23.05 11.85 19.08
N GLY A 94 22.38 10.81 18.57
CA GLY A 94 22.98 9.64 17.93
C GLY A 94 23.11 9.80 16.40
N THR A 95 23.58 8.75 15.73
CA THR A 95 23.70 8.73 14.27
C THR A 95 22.38 8.38 13.60
N TYR A 96 22.26 8.67 12.30
CA TYR A 96 21.04 8.35 11.53
C TYR A 96 20.87 6.83 11.38
N GLU A 97 21.96 6.09 11.22
CA GLU A 97 21.97 4.63 11.13
C GLU A 97 21.44 3.97 12.41
N MET A 98 21.64 4.61 13.58
CA MET A 98 21.04 4.17 14.84
C MET A 98 19.53 4.38 14.87
N TYR A 99 19.05 5.49 14.29
CA TYR A 99 17.62 5.71 14.09
C TYR A 99 17.02 4.66 13.16
N GLU A 100 17.58 4.45 11.97
CA GLU A 100 17.04 3.50 10.98
C GLU A 100 16.94 2.09 11.56
N ARG A 101 17.96 1.69 12.33
CA ARG A 101 18.00 0.40 13.01
C ARG A 101 16.86 0.21 14.00
N TRP A 102 16.77 1.11 14.98
CA TRP A 102 15.78 0.97 16.05
C TRP A 102 14.37 1.21 15.53
N PHE A 103 14.22 2.07 14.53
CA PHE A 103 12.96 2.25 13.82
C PHE A 103 12.53 0.96 13.12
N THR A 104 13.46 0.30 12.41
CA THR A 104 13.21 -0.98 11.73
C THR A 104 12.77 -2.05 12.73
N GLU A 105 13.53 -2.27 13.80
CA GLU A 105 13.22 -3.25 14.86
C GLU A 105 11.88 -2.94 15.55
N ALA A 106 11.56 -1.67 15.79
CA ALA A 106 10.31 -1.28 16.43
C ALA A 106 9.08 -1.41 15.52
N LEU A 107 9.28 -1.40 14.20
CA LEU A 107 8.19 -1.47 13.22
C LEU A 107 7.87 -2.91 12.79
N GLU A 108 8.80 -3.86 12.91
CA GLU A 108 8.59 -5.29 12.63
C GLU A 108 7.27 -5.86 13.18
N PRO A 109 6.88 -5.65 14.45
CA PRO A 109 5.62 -6.20 14.96
C PRO A 109 4.38 -5.60 14.30
N TYR A 110 4.42 -4.35 13.84
CA TYR A 110 3.31 -3.71 13.12
C TYR A 110 3.17 -4.26 11.70
N LEU A 111 4.29 -4.61 11.06
CA LEU A 111 4.29 -5.26 9.76
C LEU A 111 3.83 -6.72 9.85
N ASP A 112 4.13 -7.42 10.95
CA ASP A 112 3.71 -8.81 11.13
C ASP A 112 2.20 -8.94 11.41
N ASP A 113 1.62 -8.02 12.18
CA ASP A 113 0.18 -7.98 12.45
C ASP A 113 -0.66 -7.58 11.22
N LEU A 114 -0.04 -6.92 10.24
CA LEU A 114 -0.71 -6.47 9.02
C LEU A 114 -1.01 -7.63 8.06
N ASP A 115 -2.15 -7.53 7.37
CA ASP A 115 -2.55 -8.47 6.33
C ASP A 115 -1.43 -8.67 5.28
N PRO A 116 -1.09 -9.92 4.91
CA PRO A 116 0.00 -10.21 3.98
C PRO A 116 -0.11 -9.48 2.64
N ALA A 117 -1.33 -9.25 2.14
CA ALA A 117 -1.54 -8.54 0.87
C ALA A 117 -1.17 -7.05 0.97
N LEU A 118 -1.25 -6.47 2.17
CA LEU A 118 -0.95 -5.05 2.43
C LEU A 118 0.52 -4.80 2.77
N ARG A 119 1.28 -5.84 3.16
CA ARG A 119 2.67 -5.71 3.61
C ARG A 119 3.57 -5.00 2.59
N HIS A 120 3.39 -5.23 1.29
CA HIS A 120 4.18 -4.55 0.26
C HIS A 120 3.98 -3.03 0.27
N HIS A 121 2.73 -2.58 0.41
CA HIS A 121 2.39 -1.16 0.51
C HIS A 121 2.88 -0.55 1.83
N ALA A 122 2.75 -1.28 2.94
CA ALA A 122 3.25 -0.86 4.24
C ALA A 122 4.78 -0.71 4.28
N ILE A 123 5.53 -1.64 3.69
CA ILE A 123 6.98 -1.53 3.55
C ILE A 123 7.36 -0.30 2.72
N ALA A 124 6.64 0.01 1.63
CA ALA A 124 6.90 1.21 0.85
C ALA A 124 6.69 2.50 1.67
N ILE A 125 5.64 2.56 2.50
CA ILE A 125 5.39 3.67 3.43
C ILE A 125 6.50 3.76 4.48
N ALA A 126 6.90 2.63 5.05
CA ALA A 126 7.92 2.56 6.09
C ALA A 126 9.31 2.98 5.57
N ARG A 127 9.63 2.67 4.32
CA ARG A 127 10.91 3.02 3.69
C ARG A 127 11.13 4.53 3.59
N ASP A 128 10.06 5.30 3.34
CA ASP A 128 10.11 6.78 3.34
C ASP A 128 10.53 7.35 4.71
N LEU A 129 10.26 6.58 5.78
CA LEU A 129 10.61 6.93 7.15
C LEU A 129 11.96 6.36 7.62
N GLY A 130 12.69 5.61 6.78
CA GLY A 130 14.00 5.02 7.12
C GLY A 130 13.96 3.56 7.55
N TYR A 131 12.92 2.81 7.16
CA TYR A 131 12.86 1.36 7.36
C TYR A 131 13.84 0.63 6.43
N ILE A 132 14.57 -0.33 6.98
CA ILE A 132 15.50 -1.20 6.24
C ILE A 132 14.77 -2.49 5.86
N ASP A 133 14.51 -2.68 4.58
CA ASP A 133 13.84 -3.86 4.01
C ASP A 133 14.84 -5.00 3.68
N ASP A 134 16.14 -4.70 3.70
CA ASP A 134 17.19 -5.64 3.35
C ASP A 134 17.76 -6.34 4.61
N PRO A 135 17.55 -7.66 4.77
CA PRO A 135 17.98 -8.39 5.96
C PRO A 135 19.51 -8.54 6.05
N ASP A 136 20.25 -8.45 4.95
CA ASP A 136 21.71 -8.48 4.96
C ASP A 136 22.27 -7.15 5.50
N VAL A 137 21.67 -6.02 5.15
CA VAL A 137 22.00 -4.70 5.73
C VAL A 137 21.68 -4.67 7.22
N ILE A 138 20.56 -5.28 7.64
CA ILE A 138 20.29 -5.48 9.07
C ILE A 138 21.38 -6.36 9.68
N ALA A 139 21.63 -7.56 9.16
CA ALA A 139 22.62 -8.47 9.74
C ALA A 139 24.05 -7.88 9.82
N ALA A 140 24.43 -7.02 8.87
CA ALA A 140 25.74 -6.35 8.85
C ALA A 140 25.99 -5.39 10.03
N GLY A 141 24.93 -4.90 10.68
CA GLY A 141 25.04 -3.96 11.81
C GLY A 141 25.75 -2.66 11.44
N PHE A 142 26.48 -2.08 12.40
CA PHE A 142 27.34 -0.90 12.17
C PHE A 142 28.74 -1.26 11.62
N GLY A 143 29.04 -2.57 11.49
CA GLY A 143 30.36 -3.07 11.12
C GLY A 143 31.19 -3.59 12.31
N PRO A 144 32.33 -4.25 12.02
CA PRO A 144 33.16 -4.88 13.04
C PRO A 144 33.81 -3.85 13.98
N GLY A 145 33.84 -4.15 15.28
CA GLY A 145 34.40 -3.28 16.31
C GLY A 145 33.45 -2.20 16.85
N LEU A 146 32.22 -2.15 16.34
CA LEU A 146 31.16 -1.25 16.81
C LEU A 146 30.02 -2.05 17.45
N CYS A 147 29.44 -1.49 18.50
CA CYS A 147 28.29 -2.03 19.20
C CYS A 147 27.09 -2.13 18.25
N SER A 148 26.50 -3.32 18.14
CA SER A 148 25.33 -3.57 17.30
C SER A 148 24.07 -2.81 17.73
N ILE A 149 24.04 -2.24 18.95
CA ILE A 149 22.91 -1.46 19.47
C ILE A 149 23.15 0.05 19.29
N SER A 150 24.35 0.53 19.62
CA SER A 150 24.61 1.98 19.73
C SER A 150 25.51 2.54 18.63
N GLY A 151 26.14 1.69 17.82
CA GLY A 151 27.14 2.10 16.82
C GLY A 151 28.43 2.66 17.40
N ILE A 152 28.58 2.66 18.74
CA ILE A 152 29.80 3.11 19.44
C ILE A 152 30.79 1.96 19.48
N GLU A 153 32.09 2.26 19.42
CA GLU A 153 33.16 1.27 19.62
C GLU A 153 32.89 0.38 20.84
N GLU A 154 32.97 -0.94 20.64
CA GLU A 154 32.53 -1.93 21.65
C GLU A 154 33.23 -1.75 23.00
N HIS A 155 34.48 -1.29 22.99
CA HIS A 155 35.30 -1.06 24.19
C HIS A 155 34.90 0.20 24.97
N TYR A 156 34.19 1.12 24.31
CA TYR A 156 33.66 2.35 24.90
C TYR A 156 32.14 2.29 25.10
N CYS A 157 31.49 1.20 24.65
CA CYS A 157 30.06 1.02 24.77
C CYS A 157 29.68 0.42 26.12
N HIS A 158 28.84 1.12 26.87
CA HIS A 158 28.34 0.67 28.18
C HIS A 158 26.99 -0.04 28.11
N CYS A 159 26.62 -0.62 26.96
CA CYS A 159 25.34 -1.31 26.79
C CYS A 159 25.24 -2.65 27.55
N GLY A 160 26.35 -3.13 28.14
CA GLY A 160 26.40 -4.38 28.92
C GLY A 160 26.38 -5.65 28.07
N ARG A 161 26.56 -5.54 26.74
CA ARG A 161 26.56 -6.68 25.79
C ARG A 161 27.94 -7.04 25.24
N HIS A 162 28.94 -6.20 25.52
CA HIS A 162 30.34 -6.40 25.16
C HIS A 162 31.11 -6.65 26.45
N GLU A 163 31.40 -7.92 26.72
CA GLU A 163 32.26 -8.41 27.81
C GLU A 163 33.45 -9.18 27.25
#